data_AF-A0A7S6M0I7-F1
#
_entry.id   AF-A0A7S6M0I7-F1
#
_cell.length_a   1.000
_cell.length_b   1.000
_cell.length_c   1.000
_cell.angle_alpha   90.00
_cell.angle_beta   90.00
_cell.angle_gamma   90.00
#
_symmetry.space_group_name_H-M   'P 1'
#
loop_
_entity.id
_entity.type
_entity.pdbx_description
1 polymer ?
#
loop_
_entity_poly.entity_id
_entity_poly.type
_entity_poly.pdbx_seq_one_letter_code
_entity_poly.pdbx_strand_id
1 'polypeptide(L)'
;MSQQHPTPQVEFERPRDVYEFETRTGYAHIHIHGLEAPLQEARIRALEGVARAGVSIDFLKLTQSGMAFLVAEEQAQKTQDALSALGLNFRAGKDYAILIVHSVNMRDENGRIAKIVSIAIGTGARIDHLSDMHDRVLIVTPREHASGLAEALRATLSEAKG
;
A
#
# COMPACT_ATOMS: atom_id res chain seq x y z
N MET A 1 19.42 49.76 12.06
CA MET A 1 19.71 48.31 12.01
C MET A 1 18.39 47.60 11.73
N SER A 2 18.09 47.32 10.47
CA SER A 2 16.82 46.72 10.07
C SER A 2 16.99 45.21 9.97
N GLN A 3 16.27 44.48 10.82
CA GLN A 3 16.19 43.02 10.77
C GLN A 3 15.35 42.63 9.54
N GLN A 4 15.94 41.87 8.62
CA GLN A 4 15.20 41.22 7.54
C GLN A 4 14.57 39.94 8.08
N HIS A 5 13.23 39.87 8.07
CA HIS A 5 12.52 38.61 8.22
C HIS A 5 12.68 37.80 6.93
N PRO A 6 13.03 36.50 6.99
CA PRO A 6 13.05 35.66 5.81
C PRO A 6 11.61 35.47 5.31
N THR A 7 11.37 35.89 4.06
CA THR A 7 10.14 35.66 3.32
C THR A 7 9.83 34.15 3.31
N PRO A 8 8.59 33.72 3.60
CA PRO A 8 8.23 32.32 3.47
C PRO A 8 8.46 31.88 2.03
N GLN A 9 9.29 30.85 1.83
CA GLN A 9 9.44 30.19 0.53
C GLN A 9 8.05 29.69 0.12
N VAL A 10 7.49 30.34 -0.91
CA VAL A 10 6.29 29.88 -1.58
C VAL A 10 6.59 28.49 -2.11
N GLU A 11 5.92 27.49 -1.55
CA GLU A 11 5.88 26.13 -2.06
C GLU A 11 5.36 26.21 -3.49
N PHE A 12 6.27 26.20 -4.46
CA PHE A 12 5.92 26.22 -5.87
C PHE A 12 5.00 25.01 -6.13
N GLU A 13 3.77 25.28 -6.60
CA GLU A 13 2.87 24.25 -7.12
C GLU A 13 3.68 23.31 -8.02
N ARG A 14 3.81 22.04 -7.62
CA ARG A 14 4.48 21.05 -8.47
C ARG A 14 3.72 21.01 -9.80
N PRO A 15 4.43 20.95 -10.94
CA PRO A 15 3.77 20.85 -12.23
C PRO A 15 2.77 19.69 -12.23
N ARG A 16 1.61 19.92 -12.85
CA ARG A 16 0.66 18.85 -13.18
C ARG A 16 1.45 17.77 -13.96
N ASP A 17 1.18 16.50 -13.67
CA ASP A 17 1.88 15.33 -14.25
C ASP A 17 3.32 15.06 -13.78
N VAL A 18 3.68 15.48 -12.57
CA VAL A 18 4.88 14.93 -11.91
C VAL A 18 4.51 13.68 -11.12
N TYR A 19 5.16 12.58 -11.48
CA TYR A 19 5.07 11.32 -10.75
C TYR A 19 6.40 11.05 -10.04
N GLU A 20 6.33 10.74 -8.76
CA GLU A 20 7.44 10.23 -7.99
C GLU A 20 7.12 8.81 -7.54
N PHE A 21 8.13 7.93 -7.57
CA PHE A 21 7.96 6.51 -7.29
C PHE A 21 8.85 6.14 -6.13
N GLU A 22 8.25 5.60 -5.08
CA GLU A 22 8.93 5.14 -3.87
C GLU A 22 8.57 3.67 -3.65
N THR A 23 9.57 2.84 -3.37
CA THR A 23 9.36 1.43 -3.03
C THR A 23 9.78 1.20 -1.59
N ARG A 24 8.83 0.76 -0.76
CA ARG A 24 9.10 0.31 0.61
C ARG A 24 9.09 -1.22 0.65
N THR A 25 10.17 -1.83 1.15
CA THR A 25 10.35 -3.29 1.22
C THR A 25 10.40 -3.78 2.67
N GLY A 26 10.48 -5.10 2.86
CA GLY A 26 10.63 -5.70 4.19
C GLY A 26 9.30 -6.01 4.86
N TYR A 27 8.28 -6.31 4.05
CA TYR A 27 6.96 -6.65 4.53
C TYR A 27 6.63 -8.12 4.31
N ALA A 28 5.86 -8.68 5.23
CA ALA A 28 5.06 -9.86 4.98
C ALA A 28 3.59 -9.46 4.78
N HIS A 29 2.94 -10.15 3.84
CA HIS A 29 1.51 -10.01 3.58
C HIS A 29 0.73 -11.07 4.33
N ILE A 30 -0.25 -10.65 5.12
CA ILE A 30 -1.13 -11.53 5.88
C ILE A 30 -2.53 -11.40 5.30
N HIS A 31 -3.13 -12.52 4.92
CA HIS A 31 -4.50 -12.58 4.42
C HIS A 31 -5.31 -13.58 5.23
N ILE A 32 -6.20 -13.06 6.08
CA ILE A 32 -7.17 -13.83 6.86
C ILE A 32 -8.41 -14.04 6.00
N HIS A 33 -8.88 -15.29 5.89
CA HIS A 33 -10.03 -15.65 5.06
C HIS A 33 -10.98 -16.59 5.81
N GLY A 34 -12.23 -16.66 5.35
CA GLY A 34 -13.24 -17.52 5.96
C GLY A 34 -13.62 -17.10 7.38
N LEU A 35 -13.61 -15.78 7.67
CA LEU A 35 -14.19 -15.28 8.91
C LEU A 35 -15.71 -15.52 8.91
N GLU A 36 -16.21 -16.09 10.00
CA GLU A 36 -17.63 -16.33 10.21
C GLU A 36 -18.34 -15.04 10.67
N ALA A 37 -19.66 -15.00 10.49
CA ALA A 37 -20.48 -13.89 10.98
C ALA A 37 -20.66 -13.97 12.51
N PRO A 38 -20.72 -12.82 13.22
CA PRO A 38 -20.67 -11.45 12.70
C PRO A 38 -19.25 -11.00 12.29
N LEU A 39 -19.08 -10.53 11.05
CA LEU A 39 -17.76 -10.21 10.48
C LEU A 39 -17.05 -9.08 11.24
N GLN A 40 -17.79 -8.13 11.78
CA GLN A 40 -17.24 -7.02 12.56
C GLN A 40 -16.52 -7.54 13.80
N GLU A 41 -17.17 -8.41 14.57
CA GLU A 41 -16.63 -9.01 15.78
C GLU A 41 -15.44 -9.92 15.47
N ALA A 42 -15.55 -10.74 14.42
CA ALA A 42 -14.46 -11.60 13.98
C ALA A 42 -13.21 -10.81 13.58
N ARG A 43 -13.37 -9.68 12.87
CA ARG A 43 -12.28 -8.77 12.50
C ARG A 43 -11.66 -8.10 13.71
N ILE A 44 -12.47 -7.61 14.66
CA ILE A 44 -11.98 -7.01 15.90
C ILE A 44 -11.16 -8.04 16.68
N ARG A 45 -11.67 -9.26 16.86
CA ARG A 45 -10.96 -10.36 17.55
C ARG A 45 -9.61 -10.66 16.92
N ALA A 46 -9.52 -10.68 15.59
CA ALA A 46 -8.27 -10.87 14.86
C ALA A 46 -7.27 -9.73 15.12
N LEU A 47 -7.72 -8.47 14.99
CA LEU A 47 -6.89 -7.29 15.23
C LEU A 47 -6.40 -7.19 16.67
N GLU A 48 -7.26 -7.51 17.65
CA GLU A 48 -6.87 -7.60 19.06
C GLU A 48 -5.82 -8.68 19.31
N GLY A 49 -5.92 -9.83 18.63
CA GLY A 49 -4.91 -10.89 18.71
C GLY A 49 -3.54 -10.40 18.28
N VAL A 50 -3.48 -9.72 17.13
CA VAL A 50 -2.25 -9.12 16.57
C VAL A 50 -1.73 -8.00 17.50
N ALA A 51 -2.61 -7.15 18.01
CA ALA A 51 -2.25 -6.07 18.93
C ALA A 51 -1.72 -6.60 20.28
N ARG A 52 -2.34 -7.64 20.87
CA ARG A 52 -1.85 -8.31 22.09
C ARG A 52 -0.49 -8.96 21.88
N ALA A 53 -0.19 -9.42 20.66
CA ALA A 53 1.14 -9.87 20.30
C ALA A 53 2.14 -8.71 20.09
N GLY A 54 1.73 -7.44 20.24
CA GLY A 54 2.60 -6.27 20.06
C GLY A 54 3.13 -6.13 18.64
N VAL A 55 2.35 -6.57 17.65
CA VAL A 55 2.68 -6.44 16.23
C VAL A 55 2.01 -5.20 15.67
N SER A 56 2.78 -4.38 14.95
CA SER A 56 2.24 -3.24 14.22
C SER A 56 1.81 -3.68 12.82
N ILE A 57 0.65 -3.18 12.36
CA ILE A 57 0.14 -3.45 11.03
C ILE A 57 0.24 -2.20 10.15
N ASP A 58 0.36 -2.42 8.86
CA ASP A 58 0.25 -1.41 7.82
C ASP A 58 -0.76 -1.90 6.75
N PHE A 59 -1.33 -1.00 5.95
CA PHE A 59 -2.17 -1.37 4.79
C PHE A 59 -3.32 -2.36 5.06
N LEU A 60 -4.11 -2.10 6.11
CA LEU A 60 -5.30 -2.89 6.37
C LEU A 60 -6.36 -2.73 5.27
N LYS A 61 -6.78 -3.84 4.68
CA LYS A 61 -7.90 -3.94 3.74
C LYS A 61 -8.92 -4.95 4.24
N LEU A 62 -10.19 -4.54 4.30
CA LEU A 62 -11.29 -5.45 4.60
C LEU A 62 -11.73 -6.14 3.32
N THR A 63 -11.85 -7.47 3.35
CA THR A 63 -12.36 -8.27 2.24
C THR A 63 -13.75 -8.79 2.59
N GLN A 64 -14.50 -9.32 1.61
CA GLN A 64 -15.88 -9.78 1.84
C GLN A 64 -15.99 -10.83 2.96
N SER A 65 -15.00 -11.71 3.09
CA SER A 65 -14.99 -12.83 4.03
C SER A 65 -13.82 -12.78 5.02
N GLY A 66 -13.19 -11.63 5.20
CA GLY A 66 -11.92 -11.55 5.92
C GLY A 66 -11.30 -10.17 5.98
N MET A 67 -9.97 -10.16 6.03
CA MET A 67 -9.14 -8.97 5.99
C MET A 67 -7.71 -9.34 5.61
N ALA A 68 -6.97 -8.37 5.09
CA ALA A 68 -5.58 -8.54 4.78
C ALA A 68 -4.81 -7.28 5.16
N PHE A 69 -3.55 -7.44 5.56
CA PHE A 69 -2.70 -6.36 6.03
C PHE A 69 -1.23 -6.73 5.86
N LEU A 70 -0.37 -5.74 5.99
CA LEU A 70 1.08 -5.91 6.00
C LEU A 70 1.61 -5.84 7.43
N VAL A 71 2.69 -6.57 7.68
CA VAL A 71 3.50 -6.47 8.89
C VAL A 71 4.97 -6.40 8.48
N ALA A 72 5.83 -5.89 9.35
CA ALA A 72 7.27 -6.02 9.15
C ALA A 72 7.63 -7.52 9.04
N GLU A 73 8.49 -7.89 8.09
CA GLU A 73 8.75 -9.29 7.77
C GLU A 73 9.31 -10.07 8.97
N GLU A 74 10.12 -9.43 9.81
CA GLU A 74 10.63 -10.06 11.04
C GLU A 74 9.52 -10.37 12.06
N GLN A 75 8.35 -9.73 11.95
CA GLN A 75 7.18 -9.97 12.79
C GLN A 75 6.21 -11.00 12.18
N ALA A 76 6.49 -11.52 10.98
CA ALA A 76 5.59 -12.42 10.27
C ALA A 76 5.30 -13.69 11.07
N GLN A 77 6.31 -14.34 11.66
CA GLN A 77 6.10 -15.56 12.43
C GLN A 77 5.25 -15.29 13.68
N LYS A 78 5.58 -14.25 14.44
CA LYS A 78 4.83 -13.81 15.63
C LYS A 78 3.36 -13.55 15.31
N THR A 79 3.09 -12.94 14.15
CA THR A 79 1.72 -12.70 13.66
C THR A 79 0.99 -14.00 13.37
N GLN A 80 1.64 -14.94 12.68
CA GLN A 80 1.07 -16.25 12.35
C GLN A 80 0.75 -17.06 13.61
N ASP A 81 1.62 -17.04 14.61
CA ASP A 81 1.41 -17.72 15.88
C ASP A 81 0.18 -17.14 16.62
N ALA A 82 0.07 -15.81 16.65
CA ALA A 82 -1.07 -15.12 17.27
C ALA A 82 -2.41 -15.44 16.58
N LEU A 83 -2.43 -15.49 15.25
CA LEU A 83 -3.63 -15.84 14.49
C LEU A 83 -3.99 -17.33 14.62
N SER A 84 -2.97 -18.21 14.64
CA SER A 84 -3.16 -19.66 14.83
C SER A 84 -3.73 -19.96 16.21
N ALA A 85 -3.27 -19.28 17.26
CA ALA A 85 -3.81 -19.41 18.61
C ALA A 85 -5.29 -19.02 18.73
N LEU A 86 -5.79 -18.19 17.81
CA LEU A 86 -7.20 -17.82 17.72
C LEU A 86 -8.05 -18.80 16.89
N GLY A 87 -7.42 -19.80 16.26
CA GLY A 87 -8.07 -20.76 15.35
C GLY A 87 -8.46 -20.15 14.00
N LEU A 88 -7.79 -19.07 13.57
CA LEU A 88 -8.13 -18.37 12.34
C LEU A 88 -7.43 -18.99 11.12
N ASN A 89 -8.14 -19.02 9.99
CA ASN A 89 -7.57 -19.42 8.72
C ASN A 89 -6.90 -18.21 8.04
N PHE A 90 -5.63 -18.35 7.69
CA PHE A 90 -4.88 -17.30 7.02
C PHE A 90 -3.84 -17.85 6.05
N ARG A 91 -3.37 -16.99 5.15
CA ARG A 91 -2.14 -17.17 4.36
C ARG A 91 -1.16 -16.06 4.73
N ALA A 92 0.11 -16.42 4.78
CA ALA A 92 1.21 -15.49 4.94
C ALA A 92 2.15 -15.58 3.73
N GLY A 93 2.52 -14.44 3.17
CA GLY A 93 3.53 -14.31 2.12
C GLY A 93 4.68 -13.43 2.60
N LYS A 94 5.93 -13.81 2.28
CA LYS A 94 7.13 -13.01 2.55
C LYS A 94 7.58 -12.26 1.32
N ASP A 95 8.59 -11.41 1.47
CA ASP A 95 9.20 -10.64 0.40
C ASP A 95 8.17 -9.77 -0.34
N TYR A 96 7.35 -9.02 0.40
CA TYR A 96 6.44 -8.03 -0.17
C TYR A 96 7.02 -6.62 -0.14
N ALA A 97 6.54 -5.80 -1.06
CA ALA A 97 6.82 -4.40 -1.17
C ALA A 97 5.54 -3.59 -1.37
N ILE A 98 5.63 -2.31 -1.01
CA ILE A 98 4.64 -1.28 -1.29
C ILE A 98 5.28 -0.34 -2.31
N LEU A 99 4.77 -0.35 -3.53
CA LEU A 99 5.09 0.68 -4.52
C LEU A 99 4.12 1.85 -4.32
N ILE A 100 4.67 3.01 -4.01
CA ILE A 100 3.94 4.26 -3.81
C ILE A 100 4.19 5.13 -5.03
N VAL A 101 3.11 5.46 -5.72
CA VAL A 101 3.09 6.36 -6.89
C VAL A 101 2.53 7.68 -6.41
N HIS A 102 3.41 8.63 -6.12
CA HIS A 102 3.03 9.99 -5.74
C HIS A 102 2.62 10.77 -6.99
N SER A 103 1.53 11.52 -6.87
CA SER A 103 0.97 12.36 -7.92
C SER A 103 0.12 13.47 -7.30
N VAL A 104 0.39 14.72 -7.64
CA VAL A 104 -0.41 15.84 -7.10
C VAL A 104 -1.84 15.83 -7.65
N ASN A 105 -2.79 16.24 -6.82
CA ASN A 105 -4.21 16.49 -7.17
C ASN A 105 -4.92 15.29 -7.85
N MET A 106 -4.71 14.08 -7.33
CA MET A 106 -5.31 12.86 -7.91
C MET A 106 -6.85 12.86 -7.94
N ARG A 107 -7.50 13.62 -7.05
CA ARG A 107 -8.96 13.74 -6.97
C ARG A 107 -9.56 14.65 -8.04
N ASP A 108 -8.80 15.65 -8.47
CA ASP A 108 -9.30 16.69 -9.38
C ASP A 108 -9.22 16.27 -10.84
N GLU A 109 -8.48 15.19 -11.12
CA GLU A 109 -8.34 14.60 -12.44
C GLU A 109 -8.98 13.23 -12.55
N ASN A 110 -10.14 13.21 -13.21
CA ASN A 110 -10.87 11.99 -13.52
C ASN A 110 -9.99 11.00 -14.29
N GLY A 111 -9.93 9.76 -13.80
CA GLY A 111 -9.28 8.65 -14.50
C GLY A 111 -7.78 8.48 -14.23
N ARG A 112 -7.14 9.34 -13.44
CA ARG A 112 -5.69 9.24 -13.15
C ARG A 112 -5.33 7.95 -12.39
N ILE A 113 -6.10 7.59 -11.35
CA ILE A 113 -5.97 6.30 -10.65
C ILE A 113 -6.17 5.14 -11.63
N ALA A 114 -7.23 5.20 -12.45
CA ALA A 114 -7.53 4.15 -13.42
C ALA A 114 -6.39 3.96 -14.42
N LYS A 115 -5.75 5.04 -14.89
CA LYS A 115 -4.57 4.98 -15.76
C LYS A 115 -3.40 4.27 -15.08
N ILE A 116 -3.03 4.68 -13.87
CA ILE A 116 -1.93 4.05 -13.10
C ILE A 116 -2.21 2.56 -12.91
N VAL A 117 -3.41 2.21 -12.45
CA VAL A 117 -3.80 0.81 -12.20
C VAL A 117 -3.82 0.01 -13.50
N SER A 118 -4.29 0.58 -14.61
CA SER A 118 -4.30 -0.11 -15.91
C SER A 118 -2.90 -0.44 -16.43
N ILE A 119 -1.94 0.48 -16.27
CA ILE A 119 -0.54 0.25 -16.63
C ILE A 119 0.04 -0.86 -15.76
N ALA A 120 -0.17 -0.79 -14.45
CA ALA A 120 0.32 -1.79 -13.51
C ALA A 120 -0.22 -3.19 -13.84
N ILE A 121 -1.53 -3.33 -14.10
CA ILE A 121 -2.15 -4.59 -14.54
C ILE A 121 -1.56 -5.07 -15.87
N GLY A 122 -1.33 -4.15 -16.82
CA GLY A 122 -0.78 -4.45 -18.14
C GLY A 122 0.63 -5.07 -18.10
N THR A 123 1.38 -4.89 -17.00
CA THR A 123 2.71 -5.53 -16.83
C THR A 123 2.63 -7.04 -16.57
N GLY A 124 1.47 -7.57 -16.18
CA GLY A 124 1.33 -8.95 -15.70
C GLY A 124 1.92 -9.21 -14.32
N ALA A 125 2.48 -8.20 -13.65
CA ALA A 125 2.92 -8.31 -12.27
C ALA A 125 1.75 -8.65 -11.35
N ARG A 126 2.03 -9.48 -10.34
CA ARG A 126 1.05 -9.78 -9.30
C ARG A 126 0.78 -8.55 -8.44
N ILE A 127 -0.48 -8.15 -8.34
CA ILE A 127 -0.95 -7.08 -7.46
C ILE A 127 -1.88 -7.69 -6.43
N ASP A 128 -1.50 -7.68 -5.16
CA ASP A 128 -2.31 -8.26 -4.08
C ASP A 128 -3.24 -7.20 -3.49
N HIS A 129 -2.76 -5.97 -3.22
CA HIS A 129 -3.62 -4.86 -2.79
C HIS A 129 -3.39 -3.57 -3.58
N LEU A 130 -4.47 -2.81 -3.70
CA LEU A 130 -4.49 -1.44 -4.19
C LEU A 130 -5.18 -0.56 -3.15
N SER A 131 -4.61 0.62 -2.91
CA SER A 131 -5.17 1.71 -2.13
C SER A 131 -4.78 3.04 -2.76
N ASP A 132 -5.47 4.10 -2.37
CA ASP A 132 -5.15 5.48 -2.77
C ASP A 132 -5.25 6.43 -1.57
N MET A 133 -4.64 7.60 -1.72
CA MET A 133 -4.87 8.79 -0.91
C MET A 133 -5.01 10.00 -1.84
N HIS A 134 -5.14 11.21 -1.29
CA HIS A 134 -5.35 12.42 -2.09
C HIS A 134 -4.19 12.73 -3.08
N ASP A 135 -2.98 12.22 -2.82
CA ASP A 135 -1.76 12.52 -3.56
C ASP A 135 -0.97 11.28 -3.99
N ARG A 136 -1.51 10.07 -3.81
CA ARG A 136 -0.77 8.85 -4.16
C ARG A 136 -1.66 7.64 -4.40
N VAL A 137 -1.18 6.73 -5.23
CA VAL A 137 -1.66 5.35 -5.33
C VAL A 137 -0.63 4.44 -4.70
N LEU A 138 -1.09 3.43 -3.98
CA LEU A 138 -0.26 2.48 -3.29
C LEU A 138 -0.60 1.06 -3.75
N ILE A 139 0.43 0.33 -4.19
CA ILE A 139 0.34 -0.99 -4.79
C ILE A 139 1.15 -1.97 -3.95
N VAL A 140 0.49 -2.97 -3.37
CA VAL A 140 1.13 -4.06 -2.64
C VAL A 140 1.38 -5.22 -3.60
N THR A 141 2.61 -5.66 -3.66
CA THR A 141 3.11 -6.66 -4.62
C THR A 141 4.23 -7.49 -4.02
N PRO A 142 4.49 -8.73 -4.48
CA PRO A 142 5.78 -9.36 -4.30
C PRO A 142 6.93 -8.43 -4.71
N ARG A 143 7.99 -8.41 -3.91
CA ARG A 143 9.17 -7.54 -4.05
C ARG A 143 9.83 -7.68 -5.40
N GLU A 144 9.88 -8.88 -5.94
CA GLU A 144 10.46 -9.18 -7.26
C GLU A 144 9.79 -8.42 -8.41
N HIS A 145 8.52 -8.05 -8.28
CA HIS A 145 7.80 -7.29 -9.30
C HIS A 145 7.89 -5.77 -9.10
N ALA A 146 8.31 -5.29 -7.92
CA ALA A 146 8.21 -3.88 -7.56
C ALA A 146 9.03 -2.96 -8.48
N SER A 147 10.26 -3.36 -8.84
CA SER A 147 11.12 -2.57 -9.75
C SER A 147 10.52 -2.50 -11.15
N GLY A 148 10.10 -3.64 -11.70
CA GLY A 148 9.50 -3.70 -13.04
C GLY A 148 8.20 -2.89 -13.15
N LEU A 149 7.37 -2.93 -12.10
CA LEU A 149 6.18 -2.08 -12.00
C LEU A 149 6.53 -0.60 -12.00
N ALA A 150 7.51 -0.18 -11.18
CA ALA A 150 7.93 1.20 -11.09
C ALA A 150 8.53 1.71 -12.43
N GLU A 151 9.32 0.88 -13.10
CA GLU A 151 9.91 1.19 -14.41
C GLU A 151 8.84 1.34 -15.50
N ALA A 152 7.89 0.41 -15.59
CA ALA A 152 6.81 0.45 -16.57
C ALA A 152 5.93 1.69 -16.39
N LEU A 153 5.56 2.01 -15.14
CA LEU A 153 4.81 3.21 -14.81
C LEU A 153 5.59 4.47 -15.15
N ARG A 154 6.89 4.52 -14.83
CA ARG A 154 7.74 5.67 -15.13
C ARG A 154 7.85 5.89 -16.64
N ALA A 155 8.07 4.84 -17.42
CA ALA A 155 8.16 4.94 -18.88
C ALA A 155 6.86 5.49 -19.47
N THR A 156 5.72 4.84 -19.16
CA THR A 156 4.44 5.18 -19.78
C THR A 156 3.90 6.55 -19.33
N LEU A 157 4.09 6.92 -18.07
CA LEU A 157 3.61 8.19 -17.53
C LEU A 157 4.52 9.37 -17.90
N SER A 158 5.79 9.12 -18.21
CA SER A 158 6.71 10.15 -18.74
C SER A 158 6.54 10.35 -20.25
N GLU A 159 6.27 9.29 -21.01
CA GLU A 159 6.01 9.37 -22.46
C GLU A 159 4.72 10.11 -22.81
N ALA A 160 3.73 10.11 -21.93
CA ALA A 160 2.50 10.89 -22.09
C ALA A 160 2.71 12.43 -22.05
N LYS A 161 3.96 12.90 -21.92
CA LYS A 161 4.36 14.32 -21.99
C LYS A 161 4.75 14.79 -23.40
N GLY A 162 4.83 13.90 -24.39
CA GLY A 162 5.08 14.23 -25.80
C GLY A 162 3.79 14.23 -26.62
#